data_AF-A0A397B8H9-F1
#
_entry.id   AF-A0A397B8H9-F1
#
_cell.length_a   1.000
_cell.length_b   1.000
_cell.length_c   1.000
_cell.angle_alpha   90.00
_cell.angle_beta   90.00
_cell.angle_gamma   90.00
#
_symmetry.space_group_name_H-M   'P 1'
#
loop_
_entity.id
_entity.type
_entity.pdbx_description
1 polymer ?
#
loop_
_entity_poly.entity_id
_entity_poly.type
_entity_poly.pdbx_seq_one_letter_code
_entity_poly.pdbx_strand_id
1 'polypeptide(L)'
;MLRSLARTAATPRATSLWTAQGSRGKHTLVLMRHGESEWNKTNQFTGWYDAPLSAKGHEEAKAAGKAVAEAGLTFDVAYTSYLRRAIRTCWHVLEESDQIFVPIHNKWRLNERHYGGLTGLDKAETVQKHGKE
;
A
#
# COMPACT_ATOMS: atom_id res chain seq x y z
N MET A 1 30.05 0.71 -69.71
CA MET A 1 28.72 0.77 -69.05
C MET A 1 28.94 1.39 -67.67
N LEU A 2 28.89 2.72 -67.49
CA LEU A 2 27.73 3.62 -67.33
C LEU A 2 26.89 3.36 -66.06
N ARG A 3 26.69 4.46 -65.31
CA ARG A 3 25.81 4.72 -64.12
C ARG A 3 26.54 4.52 -62.78
N SER A 4 27.03 5.57 -62.09
CA SER A 4 26.40 6.83 -61.65
C SER A 4 25.04 6.59 -60.98
N LEU A 5 25.05 6.54 -59.65
CA LEU A 5 23.87 6.80 -58.83
C LEU A 5 24.23 7.88 -57.82
N ALA A 6 23.68 9.06 -58.10
CA ALA A 6 23.73 10.24 -57.25
C ALA A 6 23.08 9.93 -55.89
N ARG A 7 23.72 10.41 -54.82
CA ARG A 7 23.11 10.50 -53.49
C ARG A 7 22.06 11.60 -53.52
N THR A 8 20.78 11.23 -53.46
CA THR A 8 19.69 12.19 -53.24
C THR A 8 19.74 12.65 -51.79
N ALA A 9 19.87 13.95 -51.57
CA ALA A 9 19.78 14.56 -50.25
C ALA A 9 18.37 14.30 -49.66
N ALA A 10 18.33 13.77 -48.44
CA ALA A 10 17.09 13.64 -47.67
C ALA A 10 16.66 15.02 -47.17
N THR A 11 15.44 15.42 -47.52
CA THR A 11 14.75 16.61 -46.99
C THR A 11 14.53 16.44 -45.48
N PRO A 12 14.75 17.46 -44.63
CA PRO A 12 14.37 17.35 -43.23
C PRO A 12 12.84 17.39 -43.14
N ARG A 13 12.20 16.27 -42.80
CA ARG A 13 10.79 16.29 -42.41
C ARG A 13 10.71 16.98 -41.05
N ALA A 14 9.93 18.06 -41.02
CA ALA A 14 9.72 18.92 -39.89
C ALA A 14 9.52 18.14 -38.58
N THR A 15 10.24 18.58 -37.57
CA THR A 15 10.00 18.35 -36.15
C THR A 15 8.52 18.58 -35.81
N SER A 16 7.75 17.49 -35.79
CA SER A 16 6.48 17.47 -35.07
C SER A 16 6.81 17.34 -33.59
N LEU A 17 6.93 18.51 -32.96
CA LEU A 17 7.00 18.68 -31.52
C LEU A 17 5.75 18.05 -30.90
N TRP A 18 5.95 16.99 -30.12
CA TRP A 18 5.16 16.61 -28.96
C TRP A 18 3.69 17.04 -28.96
N THR A 19 2.81 16.24 -29.56
CA THR A 19 1.41 16.17 -29.14
C THR A 19 1.15 14.81 -28.48
N ALA A 20 1.88 14.53 -27.40
CA ALA A 20 1.52 13.45 -26.48
C ALA A 20 0.57 14.01 -25.42
N GLN A 21 -0.60 14.48 -25.85
CA GLN A 21 -1.76 14.59 -24.96
C GLN A 21 -2.35 13.17 -24.80
N GLY A 22 -1.56 12.25 -24.27
CA GLY A 22 -2.05 10.91 -23.91
C GLY A 22 -3.08 11.08 -22.79
N SER A 23 -4.28 10.53 -22.95
CA SER A 23 -5.24 10.50 -21.85
C SER A 23 -4.57 9.77 -20.68
N ARG A 24 -4.45 10.44 -19.53
CA ARG A 24 -3.99 9.76 -18.32
C ARG A 24 -5.02 8.67 -18.03
N GLY A 25 -4.61 7.41 -18.16
CA GLY A 25 -5.45 6.25 -17.86
C GLY A 25 -5.98 6.32 -16.43
N LYS A 26 -7.14 5.70 -16.19
CA LYS A 26 -7.67 5.58 -14.83
C LYS A 26 -6.75 4.67 -14.01
N HIS A 27 -6.45 5.09 -12.79
CA HIS A 27 -5.72 4.27 -11.81
C HIS A 27 -6.68 3.87 -10.67
N THR A 28 -6.48 2.67 -10.13
CA THR A 28 -7.23 2.17 -8.97
C THR A 28 -6.32 2.17 -7.76
N LEU A 29 -6.79 2.74 -6.65
CA LEU A 29 -6.11 2.70 -5.36
C LEU A 29 -6.98 1.93 -4.38
N VAL A 30 -6.42 0.85 -3.83
CA VAL A 30 -7.06 0.07 -2.75
C VAL A 30 -6.37 0.41 -1.44
N LEU A 31 -7.17 0.86 -0.45
CA LEU A 31 -6.70 1.20 0.88
C LEU A 31 -7.18 0.13 1.86
N MET A 32 -6.26 -0.40 2.65
CA MET A 32 -6.56 -1.43 3.65
C MET A 32 -5.94 -1.07 4.99
N ARG A 33 -6.75 -1.16 6.04
CA ARG A 33 -6.28 -1.08 7.43
C ARG A 33 -5.97 -2.48 7.94
N HIS A 34 -4.95 -2.60 8.78
CA HIS A 34 -4.63 -3.86 9.44
C HIS A 34 -5.79 -4.35 10.33
N GLY A 35 -5.90 -5.66 10.50
CA GLY A 35 -6.84 -6.28 11.45
C GLY A 35 -6.50 -5.98 12.91
N GLU A 36 -7.29 -6.48 13.84
CA GLU A 36 -7.07 -6.29 15.28
C GLU A 36 -5.65 -6.70 15.73
N SER A 37 -4.99 -5.85 16.50
CA SER A 37 -3.70 -6.17 17.16
C SER A 37 -3.90 -6.57 18.63
N GLU A 38 -2.89 -7.21 19.23
CA GLU A 38 -2.92 -7.57 20.66
C GLU A 38 -3.08 -6.34 21.58
N TRP A 39 -2.59 -5.17 21.15
CA TRP A 39 -2.80 -3.91 21.89
C TRP A 39 -4.15 -3.26 21.63
N ASN A 40 -4.87 -3.65 20.57
CA ASN A 40 -6.27 -3.25 20.39
C ASN A 40 -7.17 -4.03 21.34
N LYS A 41 -6.93 -5.33 21.53
CA LYS A 41 -7.67 -6.16 22.51
C LYS A 41 -7.58 -5.62 23.92
N THR A 42 -6.40 -5.16 24.31
CA THR A 42 -6.12 -4.60 25.64
C THR A 42 -6.35 -3.09 25.71
N ASN A 43 -6.97 -2.50 24.69
CA ASN A 43 -7.37 -1.09 24.64
C ASN A 43 -6.23 -0.07 24.88
N GLN A 44 -5.00 -0.43 24.52
CA GLN A 44 -3.82 0.42 24.70
C GLN A 44 -3.60 1.37 23.51
N PHE A 45 -3.00 2.53 23.77
CA PHE A 45 -2.43 3.38 22.73
C PHE A 45 -1.16 2.74 22.15
N THR A 46 -1.16 2.44 20.85
CA THR A 46 -0.06 1.72 20.20
C THR A 46 0.94 2.67 19.52
N GLY A 47 0.47 3.44 18.54
CA GLY A 47 1.33 4.29 17.72
C GLY A 47 2.39 3.47 16.98
N TRP A 48 3.66 3.88 17.11
CA TRP A 48 4.79 3.20 16.47
C TRP A 48 5.26 1.95 17.20
N TYR A 49 4.67 1.63 18.37
CA TYR A 49 4.94 0.35 18.99
C TYR A 49 4.55 -0.80 18.05
N ASP A 50 5.44 -1.79 17.93
CA ASP A 50 5.33 -2.84 16.93
C ASP A 50 4.50 -4.03 17.42
N ALA A 51 3.25 -3.73 17.84
CA ALA A 51 2.32 -4.75 18.32
C ALA A 51 1.98 -5.77 17.22
N PRO A 52 1.98 -7.08 17.54
CA PRO A 52 1.57 -8.12 16.60
C PRO A 52 0.05 -8.08 16.33
N LEU A 53 -0.37 -8.68 15.21
CA LEU A 53 -1.77 -9.00 15.00
C LEU A 53 -2.25 -9.98 16.05
N SER A 54 -3.54 -9.89 16.34
CA SER A 54 -4.26 -10.84 17.15
C SER A 54 -4.65 -12.05 16.33
N ALA A 55 -5.00 -13.17 16.97
CA ALA A 55 -5.55 -14.33 16.26
C ALA A 55 -6.76 -13.94 15.38
N LYS A 56 -7.63 -13.07 15.89
CA LYS A 56 -8.75 -12.50 15.13
C LYS A 56 -8.26 -11.60 14.00
N GLY A 57 -7.27 -10.75 14.24
CA GLY A 57 -6.69 -9.88 13.21
C GLY A 57 -6.04 -10.63 12.05
N HIS A 58 -5.52 -11.84 12.30
CA HIS A 58 -5.07 -12.74 11.25
C HIS A 58 -6.22 -13.24 10.38
N GLU A 59 -7.32 -13.69 10.99
CA GLU A 59 -8.50 -14.15 10.26
C GLU A 59 -9.18 -13.02 9.48
N GLU A 60 -9.23 -11.80 10.03
CA GLU A 60 -9.71 -10.60 9.33
C GLU A 60 -8.87 -10.32 8.07
N ALA A 61 -7.55 -10.43 8.16
CA ALA A 61 -6.66 -10.23 7.03
C ALA A 61 -6.85 -11.30 5.93
N LYS A 62 -7.03 -12.56 6.32
CA LYS A 62 -7.30 -13.64 5.37
C LYS A 62 -8.64 -13.47 4.67
N ALA A 63 -9.68 -13.13 5.43
CA ALA A 63 -11.00 -12.82 4.88
C ALA A 63 -10.95 -11.66 3.87
N ALA A 64 -10.16 -10.63 4.16
CA ALA A 64 -9.93 -9.53 3.22
C ALA A 64 -9.25 -9.99 1.92
N GLY A 65 -8.27 -10.90 2.00
CA GLY A 65 -7.65 -11.49 0.81
C GLY A 65 -8.61 -12.30 -0.04
N LYS A 66 -9.49 -13.10 0.59
CA LYS A 66 -10.56 -13.82 -0.13
C LYS A 66 -11.51 -12.86 -0.84
N ALA A 67 -11.93 -11.78 -0.17
CA ALA A 67 -12.78 -10.76 -0.77
C ALA A 67 -12.11 -10.04 -1.96
N VAL A 68 -10.80 -9.81 -1.91
CA VAL A 68 -10.02 -9.29 -3.04
C VAL A 68 -10.08 -10.24 -4.23
N ALA A 69 -9.88 -11.55 -3.99
CA ALA A 69 -9.95 -12.58 -5.02
C ALA A 69 -11.36 -12.68 -5.64
N GLU A 70 -12.40 -12.73 -4.80
CA GLU A 70 -13.81 -12.76 -5.24
C GLU A 70 -14.20 -11.52 -6.06
N ALA A 71 -13.65 -10.35 -5.73
CA ALA A 71 -13.87 -9.13 -6.49
C ALA A 71 -13.05 -9.06 -7.79
N GLY A 72 -12.17 -10.03 -8.06
CA GLY A 72 -11.29 -10.04 -9.24
C GLY A 72 -10.26 -8.89 -9.24
N LEU A 73 -9.88 -8.39 -8.07
CA LEU A 73 -8.91 -7.30 -7.95
C LEU A 73 -7.49 -7.84 -8.07
N THR A 74 -6.71 -7.22 -8.95
CA THR A 74 -5.28 -7.51 -9.12
C THR A 74 -4.43 -6.28 -8.78
N PHE A 75 -3.20 -6.54 -8.32
CA PHE A 75 -2.28 -5.49 -7.88
C PHE A 75 -0.99 -5.52 -8.68
N ASP A 76 -0.58 -4.34 -9.17
CA ASP A 76 0.73 -4.18 -9.79
C ASP A 76 1.85 -4.01 -8.73
N VAL A 77 1.49 -3.44 -7.57
CA VAL A 77 2.42 -3.11 -6.48
C VAL A 77 1.66 -2.94 -5.17
N ALA A 78 2.29 -3.33 -4.06
CA ALA A 78 1.77 -3.11 -2.72
C ALA A 78 2.69 -2.20 -1.90
N TYR A 79 2.08 -1.38 -1.03
CA TYR A 79 2.81 -0.54 -0.08
C TYR A 79 2.36 -0.85 1.33
N THR A 80 3.30 -0.88 2.26
CA THR A 80 3.00 -1.08 3.69
C THR A 80 3.85 -0.18 4.56
N SER A 81 3.47 -0.08 5.83
CA SER A 81 4.28 0.58 6.87
C SER A 81 5.44 -0.33 7.30
N TYR A 82 6.28 0.12 8.23
CA TYR A 82 7.28 -0.75 8.86
C TYR A 82 6.74 -1.58 10.03
N LEU A 83 5.44 -1.47 10.34
CA LEU A 83 4.84 -2.11 11.50
C LEU A 83 4.37 -3.52 11.15
N ARG A 84 4.79 -4.53 11.92
CA ARG A 84 4.56 -5.95 11.66
C ARG A 84 3.09 -6.28 11.44
N ARG A 85 2.18 -5.56 12.12
CA ARG A 85 0.74 -5.73 11.92
C ARG A 85 0.28 -5.40 10.50
N ALA A 86 0.78 -4.33 9.91
CA ALA A 86 0.45 -3.97 8.53
C ALA A 86 1.15 -4.89 7.51
N ILE A 87 2.41 -5.26 7.78
CA ILE A 87 3.18 -6.19 6.94
C ILE A 87 2.47 -7.56 6.89
N ARG A 88 2.10 -8.11 8.05
CA ARG A 88 1.42 -9.41 8.14
C ARG A 88 0.03 -9.38 7.50
N THR A 89 -0.74 -8.30 7.66
CA THR A 89 -2.01 -8.15 6.94
C THR A 89 -1.80 -8.17 5.43
N CYS A 90 -0.82 -7.41 4.91
CA CYS A 90 -0.51 -7.38 3.49
C CYS A 90 -0.13 -8.77 2.95
N TRP A 91 0.67 -9.53 3.69
CA TRP A 91 1.04 -10.90 3.29
C TRP A 91 -0.16 -11.84 3.22
N HIS A 92 -1.02 -11.85 4.25
CA HIS A 92 -2.24 -12.67 4.24
C HIS A 92 -3.15 -12.33 3.06
N VAL A 93 -3.29 -11.05 2.74
CA VAL A 93 -4.13 -10.59 1.62
C VAL A 93 -3.57 -11.07 0.29
N LEU A 94 -2.26 -10.94 0.07
CA LEU A 94 -1.61 -11.39 -1.17
C LEU A 94 -1.57 -12.91 -1.28
N GLU A 95 -1.43 -13.64 -0.16
CA GLU A 95 -1.47 -15.10 -0.13
C GLU A 95 -2.86 -15.63 -0.49
N GLU A 96 -3.91 -15.12 0.15
CA GLU A 96 -5.29 -15.58 -0.06
C GLU A 96 -5.89 -15.11 -1.39
N SER A 97 -5.30 -14.10 -2.03
CA SER A 97 -5.68 -13.64 -3.37
C SER A 97 -4.77 -14.17 -4.50
N ASP A 98 -3.88 -15.13 -4.20
CA ASP A 98 -2.93 -15.76 -5.13
C ASP A 98 -2.00 -14.77 -5.87
N GLN A 99 -1.54 -13.76 -5.14
CA GLN A 99 -0.77 -12.62 -5.64
C GLN A 99 0.55 -12.39 -4.86
N ILE A 100 1.15 -13.45 -4.32
CA ILE A 100 2.40 -13.38 -3.54
C ILE A 100 3.60 -12.83 -4.32
N PHE A 101 3.52 -12.82 -5.65
CA PHE A 101 4.56 -12.29 -6.54
C PHE A 101 4.59 -10.76 -6.61
N VAL A 102 3.55 -10.08 -6.11
CA VAL A 102 3.42 -8.62 -6.19
C VAL A 102 4.56 -7.95 -5.39
N PRO A 103 5.29 -6.99 -5.97
CA PRO A 103 6.36 -6.30 -5.27
C PRO A 103 5.80 -5.47 -4.10
N ILE A 104 6.44 -5.59 -2.93
CA ILE A 104 6.05 -4.88 -1.71
C ILE A 104 7.10 -3.82 -1.36
N HIS A 105 6.66 -2.59 -1.12
CA HIS A 105 7.51 -1.48 -0.66
C HIS A 105 7.10 -0.96 0.72
N ASN A 106 8.01 -1.05 1.68
CA ASN A 106 7.79 -0.54 3.03
C ASN A 106 8.16 0.95 3.11
N LYS A 107 7.31 1.77 3.73
CA LYS A 107 7.53 3.23 3.91
C LYS A 107 7.14 3.67 5.30
N TRP A 108 8.05 4.35 6.02
CA TRP A 108 7.79 4.84 7.38
C TRP A 108 6.71 5.93 7.41
N ARG A 109 6.53 6.64 6.29
CA ARG A 109 5.47 7.64 6.11
C ARG A 109 4.05 7.03 6.16
N LEU A 110 3.94 5.71 6.05
CA LEU A 110 2.69 4.96 6.20
C LEU A 110 2.53 4.37 7.61
N ASN A 111 3.47 4.61 8.53
CA ASN A 111 3.29 4.23 9.92
C ASN A 111 2.08 4.95 10.52
N GLU A 112 1.48 4.33 11.54
CA GLU A 112 0.47 4.95 12.38
C GLU A 112 0.96 6.29 12.96
N ARG A 113 0.07 7.17 13.41
CA ARG A 113 0.48 8.36 14.16
C ARG A 113 1.31 7.97 15.39
N HIS A 114 2.43 8.65 15.61
CA HIS A 114 3.21 8.48 16.83
C HIS A 114 2.44 9.06 18.02
N TYR A 115 2.19 8.26 19.06
CA TYR A 115 1.42 8.69 20.24
C TYR A 115 2.27 9.30 21.36
N GLY A 116 3.59 9.34 21.21
CA GLY A 116 4.48 9.99 22.17
C GLY A 116 4.41 9.32 23.53
N GLY A 117 4.30 10.13 24.59
CA GLY A 117 4.17 9.64 25.96
C GLY A 117 2.89 8.86 26.25
N LEU A 118 1.91 8.84 25.32
CA LEU A 118 0.69 8.05 25.49
C LEU A 118 0.87 6.57 25.13
N THR A 119 1.93 6.20 24.40
CA THR A 119 2.14 4.80 23.98
C THR A 119 2.23 3.87 25.20
N GLY A 120 1.43 2.80 25.18
CA GLY A 120 1.33 1.80 26.26
C GLY A 120 0.28 2.11 27.32
N LEU A 121 -0.30 3.31 27.33
CA LEU A 121 -1.37 3.65 28.27
C LEU A 121 -2.69 3.05 27.80
N ASP A 122 -3.53 2.61 28.75
CA ASP A 122 -4.92 2.27 28.46
C ASP A 122 -5.70 3.54 28.07
N LYS A 123 -6.50 3.43 27.01
CA LYS A 123 -7.24 4.58 26.47
C LYS A 123 -8.32 5.07 27.42
N ALA A 124 -9.03 4.18 28.10
CA ALA A 124 -10.11 4.57 29.01
C ALA A 124 -9.54 5.29 30.24
N GLU A 125 -8.46 4.77 30.82
CA GLU A 125 -7.77 5.43 31.93
C GLU A 125 -7.19 6.80 31.53
N THR A 126 -6.62 6.90 30.33
CA THR A 126 -6.06 8.16 29.83
C THR A 126 -7.16 9.20 29.62
N VAL A 127 -8.33 8.81 29.10
CA VAL A 127 -9.48 9.72 28.96
C VAL A 127 -9.98 10.19 30.34
N GLN A 128 -9.95 9.33 31.36
CA GLN A 128 -10.29 9.74 32.73
C GLN A 128 -9.31 10.77 33.29
N LYS A 129 -8.01 10.64 32.98
CA LYS A 129 -6.94 11.52 33.48
C LYS A 129 -6.85 12.85 32.74
N HIS A 130 -7.11 12.86 31.44
CA HIS A 130 -6.86 14.01 30.56
C HIS A 130 -8.12 14.69 30.03
N GLY A 131 -9.31 14.21 30.40
CA GLY A 131 -10.58 14.78 29.98
C GLY A 131 -11.09 14.21 28.66
N LYS A 132 -12.40 14.42 28.41
CA LYS A 132 -13.07 14.00 27.17
C LYS A 132 -13.02 15.06 26.07
N GLU A 133 -12.79 16.33 26.42
CA GLU A 133 -12.76 17.48 25.52
C GLU A 133 -11.78 18.54 26.03
#